data_AF-A0A5K3FIY1-F1
#
_entry.id   AF-A0A5K3FIY1-F1
#
_cell.length_a   1.000
_cell.length_b   1.000
_cell.length_c   1.000
_cell.angle_alpha   90.00
_cell.angle_beta   90.00
_cell.angle_gamma   90.00
#
_symmetry.space_group_name_H-M   'P 1'
#
loop_
_entity.id
_entity.type
_entity.pdbx_description
1 polymer ?
#
loop_
_entity_poly.entity_id
_entity_poly.type
_entity_poly.pdbx_seq_one_letter_code
_entity_poly.pdbx_strand_id
1 'polypeptide(L)'
;MPCTLNYSCGGPADRETDTLDTFVDSSWYYLRFLDPSNSDEICSRACACNHLPVDIYVGGIEHAIRHLFYARFIAHFLHSEMGLLPRREPFSRFLPVGLVLGQTFRSPTTGQFFPFCEVEKDSSGTIRAKATGEVLVETWEKMSKSKLNGVDPADVVARHGLEVTRVTMLSNFGPHAARRWSEGEILRGVKSWQIRLWKLIGHLIEFSNNPSILWPSPDLVDFLATNEQFVHDHSRIINQVLPFIHGFLRLCKLDL
;
A
#
# COMPACT_ATOMS: atom_id res chain seq x y z
N MET A 1 -42.80 -21.99 -2.45
CA MET A 1 -43.90 -21.09 -2.89
C MET A 1 -43.50 -20.54 -4.25
N PRO A 2 -44.31 -20.67 -5.30
CA PRO A 2 -43.97 -20.06 -6.58
C PRO A 2 -44.17 -18.55 -6.43
N CYS A 3 -43.07 -17.79 -6.50
CA CYS A 3 -43.10 -16.33 -6.45
C CYS A 3 -43.52 -15.76 -7.82
N THR A 4 -44.77 -16.02 -8.23
CA THR A 4 -45.35 -15.38 -9.42
C THR A 4 -45.49 -13.88 -9.15
N LEU A 5 -44.66 -13.07 -9.80
CA LEU A 5 -44.73 -11.62 -9.80
C LEU A 5 -45.76 -11.14 -10.83
N ASN A 6 -46.55 -10.14 -10.46
CA ASN A 6 -47.51 -9.49 -11.34
C ASN A 6 -46.78 -8.39 -12.14
N TYR A 7 -46.39 -8.68 -13.38
CA TYR A 7 -45.79 -7.72 -14.31
C TYR A 7 -46.86 -7.03 -15.17
N SER A 8 -46.48 -6.04 -15.98
CA SER A 8 -47.35 -5.11 -16.74
C SER A 8 -48.46 -5.73 -17.60
N CYS A 9 -48.43 -7.04 -17.86
CA CYS A 9 -49.44 -7.80 -18.61
C CYS A 9 -50.31 -8.77 -17.77
N GLY A 10 -50.07 -8.91 -16.46
CA GLY A 10 -50.92 -9.69 -15.55
C GLY A 10 -50.76 -11.22 -15.59
N GLY A 11 -49.95 -11.76 -16.51
CA GLY A 11 -49.76 -13.20 -16.70
C GLY A 11 -48.72 -13.83 -15.76
N PRO A 12 -48.69 -15.18 -15.66
CA PRO A 12 -47.64 -15.88 -14.94
C PRO A 12 -46.28 -15.64 -15.62
N ALA A 13 -45.25 -15.41 -14.80
CA ALA A 13 -43.88 -15.20 -15.26
C ALA A 13 -42.88 -15.80 -14.27
N ASP A 14 -41.74 -16.24 -14.80
CA ASP A 14 -40.61 -16.71 -14.01
C ASP A 14 -39.57 -15.60 -13.86
N ARG A 15 -38.91 -15.54 -12.70
CA ARG A 15 -37.81 -14.61 -12.49
C ARG A 15 -36.55 -15.16 -13.16
N GLU A 16 -35.70 -14.25 -13.64
CA GLU A 16 -34.33 -14.60 -14.00
C GLU A 16 -33.62 -15.23 -12.80
N THR A 17 -32.97 -16.35 -13.03
CA THR A 17 -32.25 -17.12 -12.01
C THR A 17 -30.75 -16.87 -12.06
N ASP A 18 -30.26 -16.35 -13.18
CA ASP A 18 -28.86 -15.99 -13.32
C ASP A 18 -28.52 -14.78 -12.44
N THR A 19 -27.34 -14.82 -11.83
CA THR A 19 -26.79 -13.72 -11.03
C THR A 19 -25.87 -12.86 -11.86
N LEU A 20 -25.85 -11.57 -11.57
CA LEU A 20 -24.88 -10.66 -12.17
C LEU A 20 -23.45 -10.98 -11.71
N ASP A 21 -22.49 -10.76 -12.60
CA ASP A 21 -21.07 -10.85 -12.29
C ASP A 21 -20.66 -9.78 -11.27
N THR A 22 -19.73 -10.09 -10.37
CA THR A 22 -19.26 -9.18 -9.31
C THR A 22 -18.58 -7.91 -9.84
N PHE A 23 -18.16 -7.89 -11.11
CA PHE A 23 -17.71 -6.67 -11.77
C PHE A 23 -18.81 -5.62 -11.86
N VAL A 24 -20.10 -5.99 -11.93
CA VAL A 24 -21.21 -5.03 -11.91
C VAL A 24 -21.14 -4.17 -10.66
N ASP A 25 -21.02 -4.80 -9.48
CA ASP A 25 -20.94 -4.09 -8.20
C ASP A 25 -19.71 -3.16 -8.14
N SER A 26 -18.56 -3.68 -8.57
CA SER A 26 -17.30 -2.93 -8.57
C SER A 26 -17.29 -1.78 -9.59
N SER A 27 -18.20 -1.75 -10.56
CA SER A 27 -18.16 -0.73 -11.63
C SER A 27 -18.73 0.62 -11.21
N TRP A 28 -19.38 0.72 -10.06
CA TRP A 28 -20.01 1.97 -9.61
C TRP A 28 -19.91 2.24 -8.10
N TYR A 29 -19.24 1.37 -7.33
CA TYR A 29 -19.08 1.52 -5.87
C TYR A 29 -18.53 2.90 -5.44
N TYR A 30 -17.67 3.52 -6.25
CA TYR A 30 -17.12 4.85 -5.97
C TYR A 30 -18.20 5.95 -5.94
N LEU A 31 -19.31 5.76 -6.66
CA LEU A 31 -20.49 6.63 -6.56
C LEU A 31 -21.21 6.42 -5.24
N ARG A 32 -21.34 5.15 -4.82
CA ARG A 32 -22.08 4.79 -3.62
C ARG A 32 -21.41 5.31 -2.36
N PHE A 33 -20.09 5.45 -2.34
CA PHE A 33 -19.38 6.09 -1.23
C PHE A 33 -19.77 7.55 -1.01
N LEU A 34 -20.24 8.25 -2.03
CA LEU A 34 -20.66 9.65 -1.90
C LEU A 34 -22.06 9.79 -1.27
N ASP A 35 -22.86 8.73 -1.33
CA ASP A 35 -24.24 8.73 -0.86
C ASP A 35 -24.71 7.33 -0.39
N PRO A 36 -24.08 6.80 0.68
CA PRO A 36 -24.18 5.37 1.03
C PRO A 36 -25.53 4.97 1.64
N SER A 37 -26.28 5.92 2.18
CA SER A 37 -27.56 5.70 2.88
C SER A 37 -28.81 5.93 2.01
N ASN A 38 -28.64 6.36 0.76
CA ASN A 38 -29.76 6.67 -0.14
C ASN A 38 -30.46 5.38 -0.63
N SER A 39 -31.70 5.16 -0.25
CA SER A 39 -32.47 3.96 -0.63
C SER A 39 -33.09 4.03 -2.02
N ASP A 40 -33.13 5.21 -2.63
CA ASP A 40 -33.99 5.51 -3.77
C ASP A 40 -33.19 5.64 -5.07
N GLU A 41 -31.92 6.05 -4.96
CA GLU A 41 -31.02 6.28 -6.09
C GLU A 41 -29.66 5.62 -5.87
N ILE A 42 -28.92 5.44 -6.97
CA ILE A 42 -27.54 4.95 -6.94
C ILE A 42 -26.61 5.91 -6.15
N CYS A 43 -26.79 7.21 -6.37
CA CYS A 43 -26.14 8.35 -5.71
C CYS A 43 -26.85 9.62 -6.17
N SER A 44 -27.10 10.59 -5.29
CA SER A 44 -27.70 11.85 -5.70
C SER A 44 -26.83 12.61 -6.71
N ARG A 45 -27.47 13.26 -7.69
CA ARG A 45 -26.77 14.07 -8.69
C ARG A 45 -25.92 15.19 -8.05
N ALA A 46 -26.41 15.80 -6.98
CA ALA A 46 -25.68 16.83 -6.26
C ALA A 46 -24.37 16.30 -5.66
N CYS A 47 -24.40 15.13 -5.00
CA CYS A 47 -23.20 14.49 -4.47
C CYS A 47 -22.21 14.14 -5.58
N ALA A 48 -22.69 13.54 -6.66
CA ALA A 48 -21.87 13.18 -7.82
C ALA A 48 -21.19 14.40 -8.45
N CYS A 49 -21.93 15.50 -8.67
CA CYS A 49 -21.38 16.73 -9.26
C CYS A 49 -20.31 17.40 -8.40
N ASN A 50 -20.42 17.32 -7.08
CA ASN A 50 -19.50 18.00 -6.16
C ASN A 50 -18.19 17.23 -5.92
N HIS A 51 -18.18 15.90 -6.11
CA HIS A 51 -17.05 15.05 -5.70
C HIS A 51 -16.40 14.26 -6.85
N LEU A 52 -16.96 14.32 -8.06
CA LEU A 52 -16.42 13.59 -9.21
C LEU A 52 -15.86 14.52 -10.28
N PRO A 53 -14.87 14.04 -11.05
CA PRO A 53 -14.25 12.70 -11.01
C PRO A 53 -13.36 12.47 -9.78
N VAL A 54 -13.10 11.21 -9.43
CA VAL A 54 -12.09 10.86 -8.42
C VAL A 54 -10.73 11.33 -8.91
N ASP A 55 -10.03 12.14 -8.12
CA ASP A 55 -8.76 12.75 -8.54
C ASP A 55 -7.66 11.73 -8.81
N ILE A 56 -7.49 10.77 -7.90
CA ILE A 56 -6.47 9.71 -8.00
C ILE A 56 -7.09 8.38 -7.61
N TYR A 57 -7.16 7.46 -8.58
CA TYR A 57 -7.50 6.07 -8.35
C TYR A 57 -6.23 5.25 -8.16
N VAL A 58 -6.07 4.58 -7.02
CA VAL A 58 -4.89 3.77 -6.68
C VAL A 58 -5.27 2.30 -6.72
N GLY A 59 -4.56 1.49 -7.49
CA GLY A 59 -4.89 0.07 -7.61
C GLY A 59 -3.84 -0.75 -8.34
N GLY A 60 -3.99 -2.07 -8.34
CA GLY A 60 -3.12 -2.98 -9.08
C GLY A 60 -3.31 -2.84 -10.58
N ILE A 61 -2.22 -2.94 -11.36
CA ILE A 61 -2.29 -2.88 -12.83
C ILE A 61 -3.10 -4.03 -13.42
N GLU A 62 -3.24 -5.14 -12.70
CA GLU A 62 -4.09 -6.27 -13.07
C GLU A 62 -5.57 -5.89 -13.26
N HIS A 63 -6.02 -4.81 -12.61
CA HIS A 63 -7.41 -4.35 -12.69
C HIS A 63 -7.65 -3.41 -13.87
N ALA A 64 -6.61 -3.03 -14.61
CA ALA A 64 -6.72 -2.04 -15.68
C ALA A 64 -7.54 -2.51 -16.89
N ILE A 65 -7.55 -3.80 -17.20
CA ILE A 65 -8.25 -4.33 -18.39
C ILE A 65 -9.74 -4.61 -18.12
N ARG A 66 -10.09 -5.08 -16.91
CA ARG A 66 -11.48 -5.44 -16.57
C ARG A 66 -12.17 -4.35 -15.78
N HIS A 67 -11.88 -4.27 -14.47
CA HIS A 67 -12.55 -3.36 -13.55
C HIS A 67 -12.53 -1.90 -14.04
N LEU A 68 -11.37 -1.35 -14.43
CA LEU A 68 -11.32 0.04 -14.91
C LEU A 68 -12.10 0.22 -16.21
N PHE A 69 -12.13 -0.77 -17.10
CA PHE A 69 -12.94 -0.69 -18.32
C PHE A 69 -14.43 -0.63 -17.98
N TYR A 70 -14.92 -1.53 -17.12
CA TYR A 70 -16.33 -1.56 -16.74
C TYR A 70 -16.75 -0.31 -15.95
N ALA A 71 -15.89 0.19 -15.06
CA ALA A 71 -16.15 1.44 -14.34
C ALA A 71 -16.29 2.63 -15.30
N ARG A 72 -15.42 2.73 -16.31
CA ARG A 72 -15.51 3.76 -17.36
C ARG A 72 -16.77 3.60 -18.21
N PHE A 73 -17.14 2.38 -18.56
CA PHE A 73 -18.36 2.10 -19.30
C PHE A 73 -19.61 2.56 -18.52
N ILE A 74 -19.74 2.17 -17.25
CA ILE A 74 -20.87 2.58 -16.40
C ILE A 74 -20.88 4.10 -16.19
N ALA A 75 -19.73 4.72 -15.93
CA ALA A 75 -19.63 6.17 -15.82
C ALA A 75 -20.10 6.88 -17.10
N HIS A 76 -19.68 6.38 -18.26
CA HIS A 76 -20.09 6.92 -19.54
C HIS A 76 -21.62 6.81 -19.72
N PHE A 77 -22.20 5.65 -19.42
CA PHE A 77 -23.65 5.44 -19.50
C PHE A 77 -24.42 6.37 -18.56
N LEU A 78 -24.02 6.46 -17.29
CA LEU A 78 -24.66 7.32 -16.30
C LEU A 78 -24.56 8.81 -16.64
N HIS A 79 -23.49 9.23 -17.32
CA HIS A 79 -23.36 10.58 -17.85
C HIS A 79 -24.25 10.81 -19.07
N SER A 80 -24.12 9.96 -20.10
CA SER A 80 -24.71 10.19 -21.42
C SER A 80 -26.23 9.95 -21.44
N GLU A 81 -26.71 8.91 -20.76
CA GLU A 81 -28.12 8.50 -20.83
C GLU A 81 -28.94 9.04 -19.66
N MET A 82 -28.35 9.09 -18.46
CA MET A 82 -29.07 9.49 -17.24
C MET A 82 -28.75 10.92 -16.79
N GLY A 83 -27.72 11.57 -17.36
CA GLY A 83 -27.29 12.90 -16.96
C GLY A 83 -26.83 13.00 -15.50
N LEU A 84 -26.55 11.87 -14.84
CA LEU A 84 -26.28 11.78 -13.41
C LEU A 84 -24.88 12.30 -13.07
N LEU A 85 -23.89 11.95 -13.90
CA LEU A 85 -22.49 12.32 -13.67
C LEU A 85 -22.12 13.61 -14.40
N PRO A 86 -21.24 14.46 -13.81
CA PRO A 86 -20.79 15.69 -14.46
C PRO A 86 -19.84 15.44 -15.64
N ARG A 87 -19.18 14.26 -15.67
CA ARG A 87 -18.21 13.88 -16.71
C ARG A 87 -18.38 12.41 -17.11
N ARG A 88 -17.86 12.08 -18.30
CA ARG A 88 -17.86 10.72 -18.88
C ARG A 88 -16.87 9.76 -18.21
N GLU A 89 -15.78 10.30 -17.67
CA GLU A 89 -14.70 9.52 -17.06
C GLU A 89 -14.78 9.62 -15.54
N PRO A 90 -14.73 8.49 -14.80
CA PRO A 90 -14.89 8.49 -13.35
C PRO A 90 -13.60 8.82 -12.59
N PHE A 91 -12.44 8.64 -13.21
CA PHE A 91 -11.12 8.78 -12.58
C PHE A 91 -10.25 9.74 -13.38
N SER A 92 -9.71 10.78 -12.74
CA SER A 92 -8.82 11.75 -13.39
C SER A 92 -7.41 11.20 -13.62
N ARG A 93 -6.89 10.43 -12.66
CA ARG A 93 -5.57 9.82 -12.71
C ARG A 93 -5.62 8.40 -12.15
N PHE A 94 -4.83 7.51 -12.74
CA PHE A 94 -4.62 6.17 -12.24
C PHE A 94 -3.17 6.01 -11.76
N LEU A 95 -2.99 5.59 -10.51
CA LEU A 95 -1.70 5.29 -9.91
C LEU A 95 -1.58 3.76 -9.71
N PRO A 96 -0.93 3.04 -10.64
CA PRO A 96 -0.76 1.60 -10.48
C PRO A 96 0.22 1.28 -9.35
N VAL A 97 -0.15 0.40 -8.42
CA VAL A 97 0.74 -0.03 -7.34
C VAL A 97 1.50 -1.30 -7.72
N GLY A 98 2.80 -1.31 -7.47
CA GLY A 98 3.67 -2.45 -7.70
C GLY A 98 3.40 -3.60 -6.72
N LEU A 99 3.66 -4.82 -7.17
CA LEU A 99 3.39 -6.03 -6.39
C LEU A 99 4.37 -6.18 -5.21
N VAL A 100 3.85 -6.70 -4.09
CA VAL A 100 4.69 -7.24 -3.02
C VAL A 100 4.98 -8.72 -3.33
N LEU A 101 6.25 -9.03 -3.45
CA LEU A 101 6.76 -10.37 -3.76
C LEU A 101 7.21 -11.04 -2.46
N GLY A 102 6.71 -12.24 -2.22
CA GLY A 102 7.17 -13.12 -1.15
C GLY A 102 8.12 -14.17 -1.70
N GLN A 103 9.08 -14.57 -0.88
CA GLN A 103 9.97 -15.69 -1.17
C GLN A 103 9.16 -16.99 -1.25
N THR A 104 9.37 -17.77 -2.29
CA THR A 104 8.70 -19.07 -2.50
C THR A 104 9.74 -20.16 -2.61
N PHE A 105 9.35 -21.36 -2.18
CA PHE A 105 10.16 -22.57 -2.31
C PHE A 105 9.34 -23.62 -3.02
N ARG A 106 9.83 -24.11 -4.16
CA ARG A 106 9.11 -25.05 -5.01
C ARG A 106 9.93 -26.29 -5.30
N SER A 107 9.29 -27.46 -5.26
CA SER A 107 9.90 -28.67 -5.80
C SER A 107 10.10 -28.51 -7.32
N PRO A 108 11.31 -28.76 -7.85
CA PRO A 108 11.54 -28.76 -9.29
C PRO A 108 10.84 -29.94 -9.98
N THR A 109 10.57 -31.03 -9.26
CA THR A 109 9.98 -32.26 -9.79
C THR A 109 8.46 -32.22 -9.78
N THR A 110 7.84 -31.83 -8.66
CA THR A 110 6.38 -31.86 -8.50
C THR A 110 5.71 -30.51 -8.73
N GLY A 111 6.47 -29.41 -8.67
CA GLY A 111 5.91 -28.05 -8.72
C GLY A 111 5.20 -27.62 -7.42
N GLN A 112 5.21 -28.45 -6.38
CA GLN A 112 4.59 -28.15 -5.08
C GLN A 112 5.33 -27.02 -4.35
N PHE A 113 4.58 -26.11 -3.74
CA PHE A 113 5.11 -25.06 -2.87
C PHE A 113 5.26 -25.53 -1.43
N PHE A 114 6.30 -25.04 -0.75
CA PHE A 114 6.59 -25.34 0.66
C PHE A 114 6.54 -24.05 1.50
N PRO A 115 5.97 -24.12 2.72
CA PRO A 115 5.98 -22.98 3.63
C PRO A 115 7.38 -22.76 4.22
N PHE A 116 7.69 -21.53 4.61
CA PHE A 116 9.02 -21.15 5.14
C PHE A 116 9.46 -22.02 6.35
N CYS A 117 8.54 -22.43 7.21
CA CYS A 117 8.85 -23.25 8.38
C CYS A 117 9.29 -24.69 8.06
N GLU A 118 8.98 -25.20 6.86
CA GLU A 118 9.34 -26.55 6.41
C GLU A 118 10.63 -26.58 5.58
N VAL A 119 11.29 -25.44 5.45
CA VAL A 119 12.47 -25.27 4.60
C VAL A 119 13.69 -24.97 5.48
N GLU A 120 14.83 -25.54 5.11
CA GLU A 120 16.12 -25.27 5.73
C GLU A 120 17.18 -24.93 4.69
N LYS A 121 18.24 -24.25 5.14
CA LYS A 121 19.37 -23.85 4.30
C LYS A 121 20.63 -24.52 4.83
N ASP A 122 21.24 -25.35 3.99
CA ASP A 122 22.47 -26.05 4.32
C ASP A 122 23.66 -25.09 4.46
N SER A 123 24.77 -25.57 5.01
CA SER A 123 26.05 -24.84 5.07
C SER A 123 26.59 -24.40 3.70
N SER A 124 26.21 -25.11 2.62
CA SER A 124 26.54 -24.75 1.24
C SER A 124 25.63 -23.66 0.65
N GLY A 125 24.58 -23.25 1.38
CA GLY A 125 23.56 -22.32 0.91
C GLY A 125 22.45 -22.97 0.09
N THR A 126 22.44 -24.29 -0.06
CA THR A 126 21.38 -25.03 -0.77
C THR A 126 20.10 -25.07 0.08
N ILE A 127 18.95 -24.84 -0.53
CA ILE A 127 17.64 -24.85 0.13
C ILE A 127 17.03 -26.26 0.03
N ARG A 128 16.58 -26.81 1.16
CA ARG A 128 16.00 -28.16 1.23
C ARG A 128 14.70 -28.20 2.02
N ALA A 129 13.83 -29.14 1.66
CA ALA A 129 12.67 -29.50 2.48
C ALA A 129 13.13 -30.30 3.71
N LYS A 130 12.74 -29.87 4.92
CA LYS A 130 13.14 -30.52 6.19
C LYS A 130 12.71 -31.98 6.29
N ALA A 131 11.54 -32.32 5.74
CA ALA A 131 10.97 -33.66 5.86
C ALA A 131 11.63 -34.68 4.92
N THR A 132 12.00 -34.26 3.71
CA THR A 132 12.46 -35.18 2.64
C THR A 132 13.92 -34.98 2.26
N GLY A 133 14.53 -33.86 2.63
CA GLY A 133 15.87 -33.45 2.16
C GLY A 133 15.91 -33.04 0.69
N GLU A 134 14.76 -32.97 0.02
CA GLU A 134 14.66 -32.59 -1.40
C GLU A 134 15.17 -31.17 -1.61
N VAL A 135 15.96 -30.96 -2.68
CA VAL A 135 16.44 -29.63 -3.07
C VAL A 135 15.29 -28.82 -3.67
N LEU A 136 15.05 -27.63 -3.13
CA LEU A 136 13.99 -26.74 -3.58
C LEU A 136 14.54 -25.58 -4.40
N VAL A 137 13.72 -25.09 -5.32
CA VAL A 137 14.00 -23.86 -6.08
C VAL A 137 13.44 -22.67 -5.31
N GLU A 138 14.32 -21.74 -4.97
CA GLU A 138 13.97 -20.46 -4.36
C GLU A 138 13.65 -19.42 -5.44
N THR A 139 12.46 -18.81 -5.38
CA THR A 139 12.11 -17.68 -6.28
C THR A 139 11.33 -16.60 -5.54
N TRP A 140 11.11 -15.45 -6.20
CA TRP A 140 10.33 -14.33 -5.66
C TRP A 140 9.09 -14.10 -6.50
N GLU A 141 7.91 -14.35 -5.93
CA GLU A 141 6.64 -14.31 -6.65
C GLU A 141 5.58 -13.49 -5.90
N LYS A 142 4.54 -13.04 -6.62
CA LYS A 142 3.39 -12.34 -6.02
C LYS A 142 2.87 -13.13 -4.81
N MET A 143 2.73 -12.46 -3.68
CA MET A 143 2.19 -13.08 -2.47
C MET A 143 0.80 -13.65 -2.73
N SER A 144 0.58 -14.90 -2.35
CA SER A 144 -0.72 -15.57 -2.46
C SER A 144 -0.82 -16.77 -1.53
N LYS A 145 -2.05 -17.11 -1.14
CA LYS A 145 -2.31 -18.28 -0.29
C LYS A 145 -1.86 -19.59 -0.94
N SER A 146 -2.03 -19.74 -2.26
CA SER A 146 -1.66 -20.96 -2.99
C SER A 146 -0.15 -21.18 -3.09
N LYS A 147 0.66 -20.13 -2.92
CA LYS A 147 2.14 -20.20 -2.97
C LYS A 147 2.79 -20.27 -1.60
N LEU A 148 1.99 -20.21 -0.53
CA LEU A 148 2.46 -20.30 0.87
C LEU A 148 3.55 -19.27 1.23
N ASN A 149 3.55 -18.11 0.56
CA ASN A 149 4.54 -17.04 0.72
C ASN A 149 3.93 -15.73 1.26
N GLY A 150 2.68 -15.78 1.71
CA GLY A 150 1.99 -14.63 2.28
C GLY A 150 2.53 -14.28 3.66
N VAL A 151 2.71 -12.99 3.91
CA VAL A 151 3.00 -12.46 5.24
C VAL A 151 1.78 -11.67 5.71
N ASP A 152 1.29 -11.95 6.90
CA ASP A 152 0.17 -11.21 7.48
C ASP A 152 0.66 -9.81 7.93
N PRO A 153 0.09 -8.72 7.39
CA PRO A 153 0.43 -7.37 7.83
C PRO A 153 0.19 -7.13 9.33
N ALA A 154 -0.81 -7.77 9.94
CA ALA A 154 -1.11 -7.64 11.36
C ALA A 154 0.05 -8.17 12.22
N ASP A 155 0.65 -9.29 11.83
CA ASP A 155 1.80 -9.87 12.53
C ASP A 155 3.05 -9.00 12.41
N VAL A 156 3.24 -8.34 11.25
CA VAL A 156 4.34 -7.40 11.04
C VAL A 156 4.17 -6.18 11.94
N VAL A 157 2.95 -5.62 11.99
CA VAL A 157 2.61 -4.48 12.84
C VAL A 157 2.77 -4.83 14.32
N ALA A 158 2.32 -6.00 14.76
CA ALA A 158 2.49 -6.45 16.14
C ALA A 158 3.96 -6.56 16.55
N ARG A 159 4.84 -7.04 15.65
CA ARG A 159 6.28 -7.21 15.93
C ARG A 159 7.11 -5.94 15.80
N HIS A 160 6.70 -5.00 14.95
CA HIS A 160 7.57 -3.88 14.55
C HIS A 160 6.93 -2.50 14.68
N GLY A 161 5.63 -2.43 14.95
CA GLY A 161 4.87 -1.19 15.02
C GLY A 161 4.31 -0.76 13.66
N LEU A 162 3.22 0.01 13.74
CA LEU A 162 2.50 0.52 12.59
C LEU A 162 3.38 1.46 11.73
N GLU A 163 4.08 2.39 12.38
CA GLU A 163 4.86 3.41 11.69
C GLU A 163 6.02 2.81 10.90
N VAL A 164 6.78 1.88 11.49
CA VAL A 164 7.86 1.17 10.78
C VAL A 164 7.31 0.48 9.54
N THR A 165 6.15 -0.17 9.67
CA THR A 165 5.51 -0.89 8.56
C THR A 165 5.07 0.07 7.45
N ARG A 166 4.34 1.16 7.79
CA ARG A 166 3.88 2.18 6.83
C ARG A 166 5.04 2.83 6.10
N VAL A 167 6.02 3.32 6.85
CA VAL A 167 7.20 4.00 6.31
C VAL A 167 7.99 3.06 5.39
N THR A 168 8.14 1.78 5.76
CA THR A 168 8.77 0.78 4.88
C THR A 168 8.01 0.57 3.58
N MET A 169 6.67 0.51 3.61
CA MET A 169 5.86 0.38 2.39
C MET A 169 5.96 1.60 1.49
N LEU A 170 6.18 2.77 2.07
CA LEU A 170 6.40 4.00 1.31
C LEU A 170 7.85 4.14 0.86
N SER A 171 8.77 3.27 1.29
CA SER A 171 10.20 3.41 1.07
C SER A 171 10.87 2.42 0.15
N ASN A 172 12.10 2.78 -0.24
CA ASN A 172 13.03 1.99 -1.06
C ASN A 172 12.59 1.71 -2.50
N PHE A 173 11.32 1.93 -2.85
CA PHE A 173 10.76 1.65 -4.16
C PHE A 173 9.65 2.62 -4.53
N GLY A 174 9.66 3.08 -5.78
CA GLY A 174 8.58 3.92 -6.31
C GLY A 174 7.24 3.18 -6.27
N PRO A 175 6.11 3.90 -6.29
CA PRO A 175 4.78 3.32 -6.10
C PRO A 175 4.46 2.18 -7.10
N HIS A 176 5.01 2.27 -8.32
CA HIS A 176 4.80 1.30 -9.40
C HIS A 176 5.70 0.07 -9.34
N ALA A 177 6.80 0.12 -8.58
CA ALA A 177 7.82 -0.92 -8.60
C ALA A 177 7.45 -2.10 -7.71
N ALA A 178 7.65 -3.31 -8.22
CA ALA A 178 7.54 -4.52 -7.42
C ALA A 178 8.64 -4.56 -6.35
N ARG A 179 8.31 -5.07 -5.17
CA ARG A 179 9.20 -5.09 -4.00
C ARG A 179 9.30 -6.48 -3.42
N ARG A 180 10.53 -6.90 -3.10
CA ARG A 180 10.80 -8.17 -2.42
C ARG A 180 10.64 -7.97 -0.92
N TRP A 181 9.75 -8.73 -0.30
CA TRP A 181 9.52 -8.67 1.13
C TRP A 181 10.49 -9.57 1.88
N SER A 182 11.53 -8.97 2.45
CA SER A 182 12.47 -9.60 3.38
C SER A 182 12.50 -8.77 4.66
N GLU A 183 11.81 -9.19 5.72
CA GLU A 183 11.62 -8.36 6.91
C GLU A 183 12.93 -7.86 7.53
N GLY A 184 13.94 -8.72 7.62
CA GLY A 184 15.23 -8.38 8.21
C GLY A 184 16.06 -7.40 7.36
N GLU A 185 15.80 -7.32 6.06
CA GLU A 185 16.50 -6.42 5.14
C GLU A 185 15.70 -5.13 4.95
N ILE A 186 14.42 -5.26 4.58
CA ILE A 186 13.57 -4.15 4.17
C ILE A 186 13.27 -3.20 5.34
N LEU A 187 13.12 -3.72 6.56
CA LEU A 187 12.80 -2.91 7.74
C LEU A 187 14.04 -2.31 8.39
N ARG A 188 15.25 -2.84 8.11
CA ARG A 188 16.48 -2.47 8.83
C ARG A 188 16.76 -0.97 8.68
N GLY A 189 16.70 -0.46 7.45
CA GLY A 189 16.95 0.95 7.16
C GLY A 189 16.00 1.87 7.93
N VAL A 190 14.70 1.56 7.90
CA VAL A 190 13.65 2.33 8.56
C VAL A 190 13.79 2.28 10.08
N LYS A 191 14.04 1.11 10.67
CA LYS A 191 14.27 0.96 12.11
C LYS A 191 15.49 1.77 12.57
N SER A 192 16.61 1.66 11.86
CA SER A 192 17.81 2.43 12.19
C SER A 192 17.62 3.94 12.01
N TRP A 193 16.81 4.37 11.05
CA TRP A 193 16.43 5.78 10.90
C TRP A 193 15.58 6.26 12.07
N GLN A 194 14.54 5.51 12.44
CA GLN A 194 13.63 5.87 13.53
C GLN A 194 14.35 5.95 14.88
N ILE A 195 15.25 5.01 15.17
CA ILE A 195 16.09 5.04 16.38
C ILE A 195 16.96 6.30 16.40
N ARG A 196 17.55 6.69 15.26
CA ARG A 196 18.37 7.91 15.17
C ARG A 196 17.54 9.17 15.37
N LEU A 197 16.34 9.24 14.79
CA LEU A 197 15.41 10.34 14.98
C LEU A 197 15.01 10.48 16.46
N TRP A 198 14.67 9.37 17.11
CA TRP A 198 14.28 9.36 18.52
C TRP A 198 15.43 9.81 19.44
N LYS A 199 16.65 9.31 19.21
CA LYS A 199 17.84 9.74 19.96
C LYS A 199 18.12 11.23 19.80
N LEU A 200 18.02 11.75 18.58
CA LEU A 200 18.20 13.17 18.30
C LEU A 200 17.18 14.02 19.08
N ILE A 201 15.89 13.67 19.00
CA ILE A 201 14.83 14.36 19.73
C ILE A 201 15.05 14.27 21.25
N GLY A 202 15.43 13.11 21.76
CA GLY A 202 15.75 12.90 23.17
C GLY A 202 16.89 13.81 23.67
N HIS A 203 18.00 13.88 22.92
CA HIS A 203 19.12 14.75 23.28
C HIS A 203 18.74 16.24 23.25
N LEU A 204 17.85 16.65 22.33
CA LEU A 204 17.37 18.03 22.26
C LEU A 204 16.50 18.42 23.44
N ILE A 205 15.63 17.51 23.88
CA ILE A 205 14.79 17.71 25.08
C ILE A 205 15.68 17.78 26.34
N GLU A 206 16.69 16.91 26.43
CA GLU A 206 17.62 16.92 27.55
C GLU A 206 18.43 18.24 27.60
N PHE A 207 18.95 18.68 26.45
CA PHE A 207 19.65 19.97 26.32
C PHE A 207 18.75 21.15 26.69
N SER A 208 17.48 21.18 26.24
CA SER A 208 16.56 22.26 26.58
C SER A 208 16.27 22.35 28.09
N ASN A 209 16.35 21.22 28.79
CA ASN A 209 16.12 21.14 30.23
C ASN A 209 17.39 21.36 31.07
N ASN A 210 18.58 21.30 30.46
CA ASN A 210 19.87 21.47 31.12
C ASN A 210 20.85 22.27 30.23
N PRO A 211 20.71 23.62 30.19
CA PRO A 211 21.51 24.48 29.31
C PRO A 211 23.01 24.53 29.66
N SER A 212 23.43 23.90 30.76
CA SER A 212 24.82 23.76 31.19
C SER A 212 25.59 22.65 30.46
N ILE A 213 24.91 21.81 29.65
CA ILE A 213 25.56 20.77 28.83
C ILE A 213 25.97 21.40 27.49
N LEU A 214 27.28 21.47 27.20
CA LEU A 214 27.79 21.89 25.89
C LEU A 214 27.36 20.88 24.81
N TRP A 215 26.51 21.33 23.89
CA TRP A 215 26.12 20.56 22.71
C TRP A 215 26.69 21.18 21.44
N PRO A 216 27.41 20.41 20.60
CA PRO A 216 27.89 19.03 20.80
C PRO A 216 29.22 18.95 21.56
N SER A 217 29.59 17.74 21.97
CA SER A 217 30.89 17.39 22.57
C SER A 217 32.08 17.75 21.63
N PRO A 218 33.23 18.22 22.17
CA PRO A 218 34.34 18.86 21.43
C PRO A 218 35.00 18.07 20.29
N ASP A 219 34.71 16.78 20.11
CA ASP A 219 35.20 16.02 18.94
C ASP A 219 34.44 16.34 17.63
N LEU A 220 33.51 17.29 17.66
CA LEU A 220 32.85 17.89 16.51
C LEU A 220 32.40 19.29 16.99
N VAL A 221 32.51 20.38 16.21
CA VAL A 221 31.64 21.60 16.30
C VAL A 221 32.27 22.98 16.58
N ASP A 222 33.50 23.25 16.12
CA ASP A 222 34.06 24.61 16.21
C ASP A 222 33.46 25.65 15.21
N PHE A 223 32.21 25.50 14.77
CA PHE A 223 31.56 26.34 13.74
C PHE A 223 30.30 27.10 14.23
N LEU A 224 29.73 26.71 15.36
CA LEU A 224 28.56 27.40 15.95
C LEU A 224 28.97 28.56 16.87
N ALA A 225 30.27 28.70 17.11
CA ALA A 225 30.84 29.56 18.15
C ALA A 225 30.98 31.04 17.76
N THR A 226 30.60 31.47 16.55
CA THR A 226 30.85 32.84 16.07
C THR A 226 29.65 33.57 15.45
N ASN A 227 28.45 32.98 15.40
CA ASN A 227 27.30 33.59 14.71
C ASN A 227 26.04 33.59 15.57
N GLU A 228 25.60 34.78 16.00
CA GLU A 228 24.37 35.13 16.76
C GLU A 228 23.03 34.68 16.10
N GLN A 229 23.13 33.93 15.02
CA GLN A 229 22.05 33.53 14.14
C GLN A 229 21.42 32.24 14.66
N PHE A 230 20.74 32.24 15.81
CA PHE A 230 20.06 31.08 16.44
C PHE A 230 19.30 30.08 15.52
N VAL A 231 18.98 30.49 14.31
CA VAL A 231 18.35 29.72 13.24
C VAL A 231 19.36 29.10 12.24
N HIS A 232 20.57 29.64 12.09
CA HIS A 232 21.82 28.87 11.88
C HIS A 232 21.99 27.86 13.03
N ASP A 233 21.63 28.23 14.26
CA ASP A 233 21.89 27.43 15.47
C ASP A 233 20.86 26.31 15.73
N HIS A 234 19.69 26.32 15.09
CA HIS A 234 18.71 25.22 15.16
C HIS A 234 18.41 24.57 13.80
N SER A 235 18.93 25.12 12.69
CA SER A 235 18.87 24.48 11.37
C SER A 235 19.58 23.13 11.34
N ARG A 236 20.46 22.80 12.28
CA ARG A 236 21.23 21.55 12.32
C ARG A 236 20.41 20.33 12.78
N ILE A 237 19.29 20.53 13.47
CA ILE A 237 18.32 19.46 13.76
C ILE A 237 17.55 19.12 12.49
N ILE A 238 17.09 20.18 11.82
CA ILE A 238 16.36 20.11 10.56
C ILE A 238 17.28 19.58 9.44
N ASN A 239 18.56 19.98 9.36
CA ASN A 239 19.57 19.53 8.39
C ASN A 239 20.27 18.20 8.75
N GLN A 240 20.04 17.61 9.93
CA GLN A 240 20.44 16.22 10.22
C GLN A 240 19.28 15.24 9.99
N VAL A 241 18.06 15.72 10.11
CA VAL A 241 16.85 14.98 9.77
C VAL A 241 16.57 15.09 8.27
N LEU A 242 16.86 16.21 7.60
CA LEU A 242 16.62 16.42 6.16
C LEU A 242 17.40 15.47 5.26
N PRO A 243 18.70 15.17 5.44
CA PRO A 243 19.41 14.19 4.63
C PRO A 243 18.90 12.77 4.86
N PHE A 244 18.38 12.50 6.06
CA PHE A 244 17.68 11.26 6.36
C PHE A 244 16.30 11.19 5.71
N ILE A 245 15.54 12.29 5.71
CA ILE A 245 14.24 12.40 5.05
C ILE A 245 14.40 12.44 3.52
N HIS A 246 15.31 13.23 2.96
CA HIS A 246 15.64 13.30 1.54
C HIS A 246 16.32 12.01 1.06
N GLY A 247 17.19 11.40 1.86
CA GLY A 247 17.79 10.10 1.58
C GLY A 247 16.74 8.99 1.61
N PHE A 248 15.82 9.05 2.59
CA PHE A 248 14.65 8.20 2.62
C PHE A 248 13.77 8.44 1.40
N LEU A 249 13.34 9.66 1.07
CA LEU A 249 12.51 10.01 -0.08
C LEU A 249 13.16 9.65 -1.43
N ARG A 250 14.48 9.82 -1.58
CA ARG A 250 15.24 9.31 -2.75
C ARG A 250 15.28 7.80 -2.80
N LEU A 251 15.49 7.12 -1.66
CA LEU A 251 15.37 5.66 -1.58
C LEU A 251 13.95 5.22 -1.97
N CYS A 252 12.91 5.94 -1.53
CA CYS A 252 11.52 5.72 -1.92
C CYS A 252 11.26 5.90 -3.42
N LYS A 253 12.19 6.44 -4.22
CA LYS A 253 11.94 6.93 -5.60
C LYS A 253 10.64 7.74 -5.70
N LEU A 254 10.36 8.53 -4.68
CA LEU A 254 9.26 9.50 -4.68
C LEU A 254 9.87 10.83 -5.12
N ASP A 255 10.15 10.95 -6.41
CA ASP A 255 10.33 12.26 -7.02
C ASP A 255 8.92 12.89 -7.10
N LEU A 256 8.70 13.92 -6.28
CA LEU A 256 7.57 14.85 -6.43
C LEU A 256 7.91 15.89 -7.51
#